data_AF-A0A7V9U1A5-F1
#
_entry.id   AF-A0A7V9U1A5-F1
#
_cell.length_a   1.000
_cell.length_b   1.000
_cell.length_c   1.000
_cell.angle_alpha   90.00
_cell.angle_beta   90.00
_cell.angle_gamma   90.00
#
_symmetry.space_group_name_H-M   'P 1'
#
loop_
_entity.id
_entity.type
_entity.pdbx_description
1 polymer ?
#
loop_
_entity_poly.entity_id
_entity_poly.type
_entity_poly.pdbx_seq_one_letter_code
_entity_poly.pdbx_strand_id
1 'polypeptide(L)'
;QNAAIRTGDNWVMQDCIVEKHAGGGMAVTGVNTVVRRIIAQDNGRYGIGGSGGRNILVQDCITRRNNRTIGDSNGGGGKFTRLDGAVIERLQAYENGGVGLWLDINNINVTVRDSEFHDNVTIYNPDGSRKIWGDGIDIEISGMVVNKEETAVTGEGPVVLENSRFWNNEHDGILAYASRNVIIRNNTVTDDHIYIKDGGRAPWGLSKLTVTGNTITRGFIQADGAVVNDYQSKEIVLDNNTFITSPILYKWSGTSYRTLDAVRTALGYELEGTVK
;
A
#
# COMPACT_ATOMS: atom_id res chain seq x y z
N GLN A 1 -12.17 0.03 -15.25
CA GLN A 1 -12.49 1.22 -14.44
C GLN A 1 -12.93 2.36 -15.37
N ASN A 2 -13.98 3.13 -15.04
CA ASN A 2 -14.37 4.33 -15.79
C ASN A 2 -13.48 5.50 -15.36
N ALA A 3 -12.65 6.00 -16.27
CA ALA A 3 -11.72 7.12 -16.07
C ALA A 3 -11.96 8.16 -17.16
N ALA A 4 -11.60 9.43 -16.91
CA ALA A 4 -11.65 10.47 -17.93
C ALA A 4 -10.68 10.16 -19.09
N ILE A 5 -9.49 9.65 -18.75
CA ILE A 5 -8.45 9.28 -19.70
C ILE A 5 -8.05 7.83 -19.48
N ARG A 6 -7.83 7.10 -20.57
CA ARG A 6 -7.27 5.75 -20.55
C ARG A 6 -6.10 5.69 -21.53
N THR A 7 -4.95 5.25 -21.02
CA THR A 7 -3.74 5.05 -21.85
C THR A 7 -3.78 3.71 -22.59
N GLY A 8 -3.00 3.60 -23.67
CA GLY A 8 -2.80 2.35 -24.40
C GLY A 8 -1.32 1.99 -24.50
N ASP A 9 -1.02 0.93 -25.26
CA ASP A 9 0.34 0.44 -25.43
C ASP A 9 1.28 1.53 -25.98
N ASN A 10 2.47 1.63 -25.37
CA ASN A 10 3.55 2.55 -25.73
C ASN A 10 3.15 4.04 -25.64
N TRP A 11 2.10 4.37 -24.90
CA TRP A 11 1.73 5.77 -24.68
C TRP A 11 2.70 6.45 -23.73
N VAL A 12 2.94 7.73 -24.00
CA VAL A 12 3.56 8.65 -23.05
C VAL A 12 2.56 9.76 -22.76
N MET A 13 2.10 9.84 -21.51
CA MET A 13 1.28 10.94 -21.02
C MET A 13 2.11 11.75 -20.04
N GLN A 14 2.20 13.06 -20.27
CA GLN A 14 3.04 13.92 -19.45
C GLN A 14 2.54 15.35 -19.35
N ASP A 15 2.93 16.05 -18.29
CA ASP A 15 2.76 17.50 -18.14
C ASP A 15 1.27 17.94 -18.24
N CYS A 16 0.37 17.12 -17.68
CA CYS A 16 -1.07 17.35 -17.73
C CYS A 16 -1.69 17.44 -16.34
N ILE A 17 -2.82 18.16 -16.26
CA ILE A 17 -3.72 18.16 -15.11
C ILE A 17 -5.00 17.40 -15.52
N VAL A 18 -5.41 16.44 -14.70
CA VAL A 18 -6.65 15.67 -14.88
C VAL A 18 -7.51 15.89 -13.63
N GLU A 19 -8.55 16.72 -13.76
CA GLU A 19 -9.30 17.17 -12.60
C GLU A 19 -10.82 17.26 -12.81
N LYS A 20 -11.55 17.25 -11.70
CA LYS A 20 -13.00 17.53 -11.63
C LYS A 20 -13.87 16.62 -12.49
N HIS A 21 -13.40 15.40 -12.74
CA HIS A 21 -14.21 14.38 -13.38
C HIS A 21 -15.08 13.64 -12.35
N ALA A 22 -16.32 13.28 -12.71
CA ALA A 22 -17.20 12.56 -11.80
C ALA A 22 -16.71 11.13 -11.48
N GLY A 23 -15.92 10.51 -12.35
CA GLY A 23 -15.35 9.18 -12.15
C GLY A 23 -13.91 9.20 -11.63
N GLY A 24 -13.11 8.25 -12.11
CA GLY A 24 -11.64 8.33 -11.95
C GLY A 24 -11.03 9.38 -12.87
N GLY A 25 -9.88 9.91 -12.49
CA GLY A 25 -9.08 10.81 -13.32
C GLY A 25 -8.46 10.05 -14.50
N MET A 26 -7.49 9.18 -14.21
CA MET A 26 -6.72 8.49 -15.24
C MET A 26 -6.60 6.99 -14.98
N ALA A 27 -6.84 6.20 -16.03
CA ALA A 27 -6.57 4.78 -16.09
C ALA A 27 -5.29 4.50 -16.88
N VAL A 28 -4.26 4.01 -16.19
CA VAL A 28 -2.99 3.55 -16.78
C VAL A 28 -3.15 2.08 -17.17
N THR A 29 -3.14 1.81 -18.46
CA THR A 29 -3.29 0.48 -19.04
C THR A 29 -2.33 0.29 -20.20
N GLY A 30 -2.23 -0.95 -20.70
CA GLY A 30 -1.36 -1.29 -21.81
C GLY A 30 0.05 -1.70 -21.40
N VAL A 31 0.92 -1.86 -22.40
CA VAL A 31 2.31 -2.30 -22.28
C VAL A 31 3.26 -1.14 -22.57
N ASN A 32 4.33 -1.01 -21.78
CA ASN A 32 5.36 0.02 -21.94
C ASN A 32 4.80 1.46 -21.88
N THR A 33 3.81 1.67 -21.01
CA THR A 33 3.15 2.97 -20.85
C THR A 33 3.91 3.82 -19.84
N VAL A 34 4.17 5.08 -20.20
CA VAL A 34 4.79 6.07 -19.32
C VAL A 34 3.79 7.16 -18.98
N VAL A 35 3.65 7.41 -17.68
CA VAL A 35 2.88 8.50 -17.10
C VAL A 35 3.83 9.30 -16.23
N ARG A 36 4.05 10.57 -16.56
CA ARG A 36 5.00 11.38 -15.79
C ARG A 36 4.56 12.82 -15.59
N ARG A 37 4.79 13.40 -14.42
CA ARG A 37 4.42 14.80 -14.13
C ARG A 37 2.94 15.07 -14.40
N ILE A 38 2.10 14.16 -13.91
CA ILE A 38 0.65 14.30 -13.96
C ILE A 38 0.13 14.72 -12.61
N ILE A 39 -0.78 15.69 -12.59
CA ILE A 39 -1.57 16.03 -11.41
C ILE A 39 -2.99 15.50 -11.64
N ALA A 40 -3.38 14.48 -10.89
CA ALA A 40 -4.76 14.00 -10.86
C ALA A 40 -5.42 14.46 -9.55
N GLN A 41 -6.35 15.41 -9.63
CA GLN A 41 -6.92 16.04 -8.44
C GLN A 41 -8.43 16.21 -8.50
N ASP A 42 -9.07 16.23 -7.32
CA ASP A 42 -10.47 16.60 -7.18
C ASP A 42 -11.41 15.76 -8.08
N ASN A 43 -11.03 14.51 -8.39
CA ASN A 43 -11.85 13.57 -9.16
C ASN A 43 -12.77 12.78 -8.23
N GLY A 44 -13.95 12.42 -8.73
CA GLY A 44 -15.01 11.83 -7.93
C GLY A 44 -14.66 10.48 -7.32
N ARG A 45 -13.81 9.66 -7.96
CA ARG A 45 -13.49 8.30 -7.49
C ARG A 45 -12.02 8.05 -7.17
N TYR A 46 -11.13 8.18 -8.13
CA TYR A 46 -9.68 7.96 -7.92
C TYR A 46 -8.86 8.91 -8.79
N GLY A 47 -7.61 9.19 -8.40
CA GLY A 47 -6.68 10.01 -9.18
C GLY A 47 -6.08 9.21 -10.35
N ILE A 48 -5.07 8.39 -10.06
CA ILE A 48 -4.33 7.58 -11.04
C ILE A 48 -4.46 6.11 -10.65
N GLY A 49 -5.15 5.31 -11.46
CA GLY A 49 -5.34 3.88 -11.24
C GLY A 49 -5.19 3.09 -12.53
N GLY A 50 -5.45 1.79 -12.50
CA GLY A 50 -5.30 0.95 -13.70
C GLY A 50 -5.60 -0.52 -13.48
N SER A 51 -5.67 -1.26 -14.57
CA SER A 51 -5.77 -2.72 -14.53
C SER A 51 -5.03 -3.36 -15.70
N GLY A 52 -4.25 -4.42 -15.46
CA GLY A 52 -3.63 -5.22 -16.51
C GLY A 52 -2.47 -4.54 -17.24
N GLY A 53 -1.86 -3.52 -16.64
CA GLY A 53 -0.70 -2.83 -17.20
C GLY A 53 0.57 -3.68 -17.08
N ARG A 54 1.43 -3.65 -18.10
CA ARG A 54 2.75 -4.31 -18.07
C ARG A 54 3.87 -3.34 -18.39
N ASN A 55 4.97 -3.41 -17.65
CA ASN A 55 6.11 -2.50 -17.82
C ASN A 55 5.68 -1.02 -17.82
N ILE A 56 4.83 -0.65 -16.86
CA ILE A 56 4.35 0.74 -16.74
C ILE A 56 5.27 1.55 -15.84
N LEU A 57 5.46 2.83 -16.18
CA LEU A 57 6.15 3.80 -15.34
C LEU A 57 5.16 4.90 -14.94
N VAL A 58 4.96 5.09 -13.63
CA VAL A 58 4.28 6.25 -13.06
C VAL A 58 5.32 7.05 -12.27
N GLN A 59 5.62 8.27 -12.71
CA GLN A 59 6.79 9.00 -12.25
C GLN A 59 6.48 10.48 -11.98
N ASP A 60 6.95 11.02 -10.86
CA ASP A 60 6.81 12.48 -10.56
C ASP A 60 5.35 12.95 -10.59
N CYS A 61 4.41 12.12 -10.15
CA CYS A 61 2.98 12.39 -10.22
C CYS A 61 2.41 12.84 -8.87
N ILE A 62 1.27 13.53 -8.91
CA ILE A 62 0.52 13.93 -7.73
C ILE A 62 -0.92 13.39 -7.85
N THR A 63 -1.40 12.73 -6.81
CA THR A 63 -2.80 12.35 -6.66
C THR A 63 -3.36 12.95 -5.37
N ARG A 64 -4.26 13.94 -5.47
CA ARG A 64 -4.77 14.64 -4.27
C ARG A 64 -6.25 14.96 -4.28
N ARG A 65 -6.88 14.94 -3.10
CA ARG A 65 -8.31 15.27 -2.92
C ARG A 65 -9.27 14.50 -3.83
N ASN A 66 -8.83 13.35 -4.34
CA ASN A 66 -9.71 12.47 -5.08
C ASN A 66 -10.65 11.75 -4.11
N ASN A 67 -11.80 11.32 -4.60
CA ASN A 67 -12.81 10.61 -3.83
C ASN A 67 -13.47 11.38 -2.68
N ARG A 68 -13.28 12.70 -2.60
CA ARG A 68 -13.87 13.53 -1.52
C ARG A 68 -15.34 13.85 -1.73
N THR A 69 -15.83 13.76 -2.97
CA THR A 69 -17.22 14.08 -3.33
C THR A 69 -18.14 12.87 -3.38
N ILE A 70 -17.66 11.72 -3.91
CA ILE A 70 -18.45 10.48 -3.97
C ILE A 70 -18.22 9.60 -2.76
N GLY A 71 -16.99 9.59 -2.23
CA GLY A 71 -16.61 8.70 -1.14
C GLY A 71 -16.82 7.23 -1.51
N ASP A 72 -16.39 6.80 -2.69
CA ASP A 72 -16.47 5.41 -3.15
C ASP A 72 -15.59 4.48 -2.30
N SER A 73 -16.05 3.27 -1.99
CA SER A 73 -15.29 2.28 -1.21
C SER A 73 -14.12 1.64 -1.96
N ASN A 74 -13.95 1.97 -3.24
CA ASN A 74 -12.81 1.57 -4.07
C ASN A 74 -12.11 2.79 -4.66
N GLY A 75 -12.32 3.97 -4.06
CA GLY A 75 -11.67 5.21 -4.46
C GLY A 75 -10.42 5.53 -3.62
N GLY A 76 -9.83 6.70 -3.85
CA GLY A 76 -8.60 7.14 -3.18
C GLY A 76 -7.68 7.92 -4.10
N GLY A 77 -6.39 8.01 -3.79
CA GLY A 77 -5.40 8.61 -4.68
C GLY A 77 -5.18 7.76 -5.94
N GLY A 78 -5.21 6.44 -5.81
CA GLY A 78 -5.05 5.52 -6.92
C GLY A 78 -5.38 4.07 -6.58
N LYS A 79 -5.79 3.30 -7.58
CA LYS A 79 -6.04 1.85 -7.44
C LYS A 79 -5.59 1.09 -8.68
N PHE A 80 -4.63 0.19 -8.48
CA PHE A 80 -4.07 -0.68 -9.51
C PHE A 80 -4.37 -2.14 -9.24
N THR A 81 -4.62 -2.87 -10.32
CA THR A 81 -4.87 -4.31 -10.27
C THR A 81 -4.12 -5.00 -11.40
N ARG A 82 -3.65 -6.23 -11.18
CA ARG A 82 -3.08 -7.09 -12.23
C ARG A 82 -1.90 -6.43 -12.97
N LEU A 83 -1.06 -5.67 -12.26
CA LEU A 83 0.18 -5.14 -12.83
C LEU A 83 1.26 -6.21 -12.92
N ASP A 84 2.13 -6.09 -13.92
CA ASP A 84 3.37 -6.85 -14.01
C ASP A 84 4.53 -5.96 -14.49
N GLY A 85 5.57 -5.82 -13.67
CA GLY A 85 6.76 -5.02 -14.02
C GLY A 85 6.54 -3.51 -13.89
N ALA A 86 5.66 -3.07 -12.99
CA ALA A 86 5.38 -1.65 -12.81
C ALA A 86 6.39 -0.95 -11.90
N VAL A 87 6.77 0.28 -12.25
CA VAL A 87 7.51 1.18 -11.37
C VAL A 87 6.65 2.41 -11.09
N ILE A 88 6.38 2.66 -9.82
CA ILE A 88 5.72 3.86 -9.31
C ILE A 88 6.75 4.58 -8.45
N GLU A 89 7.23 5.73 -8.92
CA GLU A 89 8.29 6.44 -8.22
C GLU A 89 8.03 7.94 -8.12
N ARG A 90 8.43 8.53 -6.99
CA ARG A 90 8.23 9.95 -6.71
C ARG A 90 6.76 10.38 -6.89
N LEU A 91 5.85 9.51 -6.46
CA LEU A 91 4.43 9.79 -6.35
C LEU A 91 4.17 10.53 -5.05
N GLN A 92 3.36 11.59 -5.09
CA GLN A 92 2.77 12.20 -3.89
C GLN A 92 1.26 11.90 -3.88
N ALA A 93 0.80 11.21 -2.83
CA ALA A 93 -0.60 10.85 -2.67
C ALA A 93 -1.15 11.35 -1.33
N TYR A 94 -1.96 12.41 -1.37
CA TYR A 94 -2.40 13.08 -0.16
C TYR A 94 -3.79 13.69 -0.19
N GLU A 95 -4.39 13.91 0.98
CA GLU A 95 -5.74 14.47 1.14
C GLU A 95 -6.84 13.68 0.39
N ASN A 96 -6.59 12.43 0.01
CA ASN A 96 -7.58 11.62 -0.71
C ASN A 96 -8.61 11.04 0.25
N GLY A 97 -9.84 10.89 -0.23
CA GLY A 97 -10.86 10.12 0.47
C GLY A 97 -10.59 8.62 0.32
N GLY A 98 -10.12 7.97 1.36
CA GLY A 98 -9.61 6.61 1.31
C GLY A 98 -8.11 6.57 1.07
N VAL A 99 -7.62 5.41 0.65
CA VAL A 99 -6.20 5.09 0.49
C VAL A 99 -5.46 5.99 -0.51
N GLY A 100 -4.21 6.36 -0.23
CA GLY A 100 -3.34 7.10 -1.14
C GLY A 100 -2.99 6.29 -2.41
N LEU A 101 -2.56 5.04 -2.25
CA LEU A 101 -2.36 4.08 -3.35
C LEU A 101 -2.79 2.67 -2.95
N TRP A 102 -3.61 2.02 -3.77
CA TRP A 102 -4.04 0.65 -3.55
C TRP A 102 -3.53 -0.27 -4.65
N LEU A 103 -2.63 -1.18 -4.29
CA LEU A 103 -2.27 -2.33 -5.12
C LEU A 103 -3.22 -3.47 -4.74
N ASP A 104 -4.33 -3.58 -5.45
CA ASP A 104 -5.37 -4.58 -5.22
C ASP A 104 -5.26 -5.72 -6.24
N ILE A 105 -5.14 -6.96 -5.78
CA ILE A 105 -5.22 -8.18 -6.59
C ILE A 105 -4.19 -8.31 -7.71
N ASN A 106 -3.38 -9.35 -7.62
CA ASN A 106 -2.54 -9.88 -8.69
C ASN A 106 -1.48 -8.90 -9.24
N ASN A 107 -1.04 -7.93 -8.45
CA ASN A 107 0.09 -7.09 -8.83
C ASN A 107 1.40 -7.82 -8.53
N ILE A 108 2.23 -8.08 -9.53
CA ILE A 108 3.53 -8.75 -9.38
C ILE A 108 4.64 -7.91 -10.01
N ASN A 109 5.88 -8.08 -9.54
CA ASN A 109 7.05 -7.34 -10.02
C ASN A 109 6.81 -5.82 -9.98
N VAL A 110 6.18 -5.33 -8.91
CA VAL A 110 5.88 -3.90 -8.74
C VAL A 110 6.86 -3.29 -7.76
N THR A 111 7.42 -2.14 -8.10
CA THR A 111 8.23 -1.32 -7.18
C THR A 111 7.55 0.02 -6.96
N VAL A 112 7.28 0.35 -5.71
CA VAL A 112 6.90 1.69 -5.25
C VAL A 112 8.08 2.27 -4.51
N ARG A 113 8.62 3.42 -4.95
CA ARG A 113 9.78 4.01 -4.30
C ARG A 113 9.83 5.53 -4.28
N ASP A 114 10.62 6.08 -3.37
CA ASP A 114 10.90 7.52 -3.28
C ASP A 114 9.62 8.37 -3.25
N SER A 115 8.54 7.86 -2.66
CA SER A 115 7.18 8.41 -2.74
C SER A 115 6.70 8.91 -1.37
N GLU A 116 5.62 9.69 -1.38
CA GLU A 116 5.05 10.33 -0.19
C GLU A 116 3.55 10.07 -0.11
N PHE A 117 3.10 9.60 1.07
CA PHE A 117 1.70 9.27 1.32
C PHE A 117 1.27 9.86 2.65
N HIS A 118 0.38 10.85 2.61
CA HIS A 118 0.06 11.60 3.82
C HIS A 118 -1.31 12.26 3.83
N ASP A 119 -1.82 12.55 5.02
CA ASP A 119 -3.09 13.27 5.20
C ASP A 119 -4.26 12.63 4.42
N ASN A 120 -4.21 11.33 4.13
CA ASN A 120 -5.32 10.61 3.53
C ASN A 120 -6.37 10.32 4.60
N VAL A 121 -7.65 10.41 4.21
CA VAL A 121 -8.75 10.52 5.17
C VAL A 121 -9.80 9.45 4.96
N THR A 122 -10.28 8.90 6.06
CA THR A 122 -11.31 7.86 6.10
C THR A 122 -12.63 8.42 5.59
N ILE A 123 -13.32 7.61 4.79
CA ILE A 123 -14.69 7.90 4.38
C ILE A 123 -15.64 7.01 5.19
N TYR A 124 -16.69 7.63 5.73
CA TYR A 124 -17.72 6.98 6.52
C TYR A 124 -19.05 6.91 5.75
N ASN A 125 -19.83 5.88 6.01
CA ASN A 125 -21.23 5.79 5.64
C ASN A 125 -22.06 6.75 6.51
N PRO A 126 -23.31 7.08 6.11
CA PRO A 126 -24.20 7.93 6.92
C PRO A 126 -24.50 7.39 8.32
N ASP A 127 -24.38 6.08 8.53
CA ASP A 127 -24.57 5.42 9.82
C ASP A 127 -23.31 5.46 10.73
N GLY A 128 -22.25 6.14 10.28
CA GLY A 128 -20.97 6.24 10.98
C GLY A 128 -20.08 4.99 10.83
N SER A 129 -20.55 3.93 10.18
CA SER A 129 -19.69 2.80 9.83
C SER A 129 -18.67 3.24 8.79
N ARG A 130 -17.46 2.67 8.85
CA ARG A 130 -16.42 3.00 7.89
C ARG A 130 -16.75 2.43 6.52
N LYS A 131 -16.53 3.23 5.48
CA LYS A 131 -16.65 2.82 4.08
C LYS A 131 -15.30 2.46 3.45
N ILE A 132 -14.26 3.26 3.68
CA ILE A 132 -12.87 2.99 3.27
C ILE A 132 -11.92 3.75 4.21
N TRP A 133 -10.79 3.13 4.55
CA TRP A 133 -9.75 3.73 5.40
C TRP A 133 -8.92 4.76 4.65
N GLY A 134 -8.55 5.84 5.35
CA GLY A 134 -7.56 6.80 4.88
C GLY A 134 -6.14 6.29 5.09
N ASP A 135 -5.77 5.20 4.42
CA ASP A 135 -4.44 4.61 4.50
C ASP A 135 -3.45 5.33 3.57
N GLY A 136 -2.15 5.28 3.87
CA GLY A 136 -1.12 5.77 2.95
C GLY A 136 -1.02 4.88 1.71
N ILE A 137 -0.72 3.60 1.91
CA ILE A 137 -0.69 2.58 0.85
C ILE A 137 -1.25 1.24 1.32
N ASP A 138 -2.05 0.61 0.46
CA ASP A 138 -2.56 -0.75 0.62
C ASP A 138 -1.91 -1.70 -0.38
N ILE A 139 -1.22 -2.72 0.12
CA ILE A 139 -0.73 -3.86 -0.64
C ILE A 139 -1.65 -5.04 -0.32
N GLU A 140 -2.69 -5.20 -1.13
CA GLU A 140 -3.74 -6.21 -0.93
C GLU A 140 -3.72 -7.26 -2.02
N ILE A 141 -3.74 -8.54 -1.62
CA ILE A 141 -3.87 -9.68 -2.53
C ILE A 141 -2.83 -9.60 -3.68
N SER A 142 -1.63 -9.13 -3.35
CA SER A 142 -0.59 -8.79 -4.30
C SER A 142 0.70 -9.56 -4.04
N GLY A 143 1.63 -9.49 -5.00
CA GLY A 143 2.86 -10.27 -5.08
C GLY A 143 2.65 -11.76 -5.38
N MET A 144 1.44 -12.13 -5.79
CA MET A 144 1.10 -13.42 -6.38
C MET A 144 0.10 -13.26 -7.52
N VAL A 145 0.01 -14.24 -8.41
CA VAL A 145 -1.07 -14.36 -9.40
C VAL A 145 -1.82 -15.64 -9.11
N VAL A 146 -3.12 -15.55 -8.89
CA VAL A 146 -3.98 -16.72 -8.67
C VAL A 146 -4.71 -17.10 -9.96
N ASN A 147 -4.87 -18.40 -10.22
CA ASN A 147 -5.65 -18.89 -11.35
C ASN A 147 -7.11 -18.43 -11.29
N LYS A 148 -7.82 -18.55 -12.42
CA LYS A 148 -9.20 -18.09 -12.55
C LYS A 148 -10.16 -18.77 -11.57
N GLU A 149 -9.87 -20.02 -11.21
CA GLU A 149 -10.63 -20.82 -10.27
C GLU A 149 -10.34 -20.47 -8.80
N GLU A 150 -9.41 -19.54 -8.55
CA GLU A 150 -9.05 -19.10 -7.19
C GLU A 150 -8.56 -20.25 -6.29
N THR A 151 -7.89 -21.24 -6.87
CA THR A 151 -7.45 -22.47 -6.17
C THR A 151 -5.94 -22.58 -6.02
N ALA A 152 -5.16 -21.91 -6.88
CA ALA A 152 -3.72 -22.04 -6.88
C ALA A 152 -3.00 -20.75 -7.29
N VAL A 153 -1.85 -20.51 -6.65
CA VAL A 153 -0.88 -19.52 -7.10
C VAL A 153 -0.18 -20.04 -8.36
N THR A 154 -0.14 -19.22 -9.40
CA THR A 154 0.41 -19.52 -10.74
C THR A 154 1.54 -18.58 -11.14
N GLY A 155 1.76 -17.51 -10.38
CA GLY A 155 2.88 -16.59 -10.52
C GLY A 155 3.17 -15.92 -9.18
N GLU A 156 4.40 -15.48 -8.98
CA GLU A 156 4.84 -14.77 -7.78
C GLU A 156 5.67 -13.56 -8.20
N GLY A 157 5.44 -12.42 -7.55
CA GLY A 157 6.21 -11.20 -7.77
C GLY A 157 7.50 -11.19 -6.95
N PRO A 158 8.13 -10.02 -6.82
CA PRO A 158 7.90 -9.32 -5.56
C PRO A 158 7.04 -8.06 -5.75
N VAL A 159 6.45 -7.59 -4.65
CA VAL A 159 6.04 -6.19 -4.49
C VAL A 159 7.04 -5.53 -3.54
N VAL A 160 7.72 -4.50 -4.01
CA VAL A 160 8.73 -3.77 -3.24
C VAL A 160 8.22 -2.36 -2.94
N LEU A 161 8.21 -1.99 -1.66
CA LEU A 161 7.95 -0.64 -1.18
C LEU A 161 9.19 -0.13 -0.45
N GLU A 162 9.85 0.88 -1.01
CA GLU A 162 11.12 1.37 -0.45
C GLU A 162 11.31 2.88 -0.48
N ASN A 163 12.17 3.38 0.42
CA ASN A 163 12.64 4.77 0.45
C ASN A 163 11.51 5.82 0.45
N SER A 164 10.32 5.45 0.96
CA SER A 164 9.13 6.29 0.91
C SER A 164 8.77 6.84 2.30
N ARG A 165 7.93 7.88 2.32
CA ARG A 165 7.55 8.61 3.53
C ARG A 165 6.05 8.55 3.76
N PHE A 166 5.66 8.28 5.00
CA PHE A 166 4.28 8.12 5.44
C PHE A 166 4.04 8.95 6.69
N TRP A 167 3.03 9.82 6.68
CA TRP A 167 2.65 10.56 7.88
C TRP A 167 1.20 11.04 7.87
N ASN A 168 0.61 11.18 9.06
CA ASN A 168 -0.72 11.75 9.27
C ASN A 168 -1.85 11.12 8.43
N ASN A 169 -1.74 9.84 8.07
CA ASN A 169 -2.86 9.14 7.47
C ASN A 169 -3.88 8.82 8.58
N GLU A 170 -5.18 8.91 8.30
CA GLU A 170 -6.20 8.73 9.36
C GLU A 170 -6.27 7.30 9.91
N HIS A 171 -5.59 6.35 9.28
CA HIS A 171 -5.54 4.96 9.72
C HIS A 171 -4.12 4.36 9.66
N ASP A 172 -3.74 3.67 8.59
CA ASP A 172 -2.42 3.05 8.44
C ASP A 172 -1.51 3.92 7.56
N GLY A 173 -0.21 3.92 7.85
CA GLY A 173 0.76 4.41 6.88
C GLY A 173 0.93 3.39 5.74
N ILE A 174 1.14 2.13 6.12
CA ILE A 174 1.38 1.03 5.18
C ILE A 174 0.56 -0.19 5.63
N LEU A 175 -0.28 -0.72 4.75
CA LEU A 175 -0.98 -1.99 4.94
C LEU A 175 -0.42 -3.06 4.01
N ALA A 176 -0.04 -4.22 4.57
CA ALA A 176 0.18 -5.46 3.83
C ALA A 176 -0.89 -6.47 4.22
N TYR A 177 -1.85 -6.69 3.32
CA TYR A 177 -3.00 -7.57 3.56
C TYR A 177 -3.05 -8.73 2.57
N ALA A 178 -3.13 -9.97 3.09
CA ALA A 178 -3.37 -11.17 2.28
C ALA A 178 -2.45 -11.29 1.04
N SER A 179 -1.18 -10.91 1.21
CA SER A 179 -0.20 -10.74 0.11
C SER A 179 1.00 -11.67 0.24
N ARG A 180 1.71 -11.89 -0.86
CA ARG A 180 2.84 -12.83 -0.92
C ARG A 180 4.07 -12.14 -1.50
N ASN A 181 5.27 -12.46 -1.01
CA ASN A 181 6.52 -11.91 -1.51
C ASN A 181 6.53 -10.37 -1.56
N VAL A 182 6.29 -9.77 -0.39
CA VAL A 182 6.24 -8.32 -0.20
C VAL A 182 7.49 -7.89 0.58
N ILE A 183 8.14 -6.83 0.12
CA ILE A 183 9.33 -6.24 0.76
C ILE A 183 9.03 -4.78 1.08
N ILE A 184 9.01 -4.43 2.37
CA ILE A 184 8.83 -3.07 2.88
C ILE A 184 10.13 -2.67 3.57
N ARG A 185 10.90 -1.77 2.94
CA ARG A 185 12.23 -1.42 3.48
C ARG A 185 12.62 0.03 3.38
N ASN A 186 13.44 0.50 4.31
CA ASN A 186 14.04 1.83 4.29
C ASN A 186 13.00 2.98 4.18
N ASN A 187 11.78 2.75 4.65
CA ASN A 187 10.74 3.79 4.67
C ASN A 187 10.80 4.58 5.98
N THR A 188 10.29 5.80 5.94
CA THR A 188 10.07 6.63 7.13
C THR A 188 8.58 6.73 7.40
N VAL A 189 8.15 6.27 8.57
CA VAL A 189 6.75 6.28 9.03
C VAL A 189 6.67 7.16 10.27
N THR A 190 5.86 8.22 10.24
CA THR A 190 5.75 9.19 11.35
C THR A 190 4.30 9.42 11.73
N ASP A 191 3.96 9.28 13.01
CA ASP A 191 2.58 9.38 13.50
C ASP A 191 1.59 8.43 12.79
N ASP A 192 2.14 7.34 12.25
CA ASP A 192 1.46 6.30 11.47
C ASP A 192 2.00 4.93 11.93
N HIS A 193 1.48 3.85 11.36
CA HIS A 193 1.99 2.50 11.61
C HIS A 193 2.04 1.62 10.36
N ILE A 194 2.81 0.54 10.45
CA ILE A 194 2.85 -0.53 9.44
C ILE A 194 1.93 -1.64 9.93
N TYR A 195 0.85 -1.90 9.20
CA TYR A 195 -0.11 -2.94 9.53
C TYR A 195 0.06 -4.17 8.63
N ILE A 196 0.24 -5.31 9.28
CA ILE A 196 0.36 -6.63 8.66
C ILE A 196 -0.90 -7.41 8.99
N LYS A 197 -1.63 -7.85 7.97
CA LYS A 197 -2.90 -8.53 8.19
C LYS A 197 -3.05 -9.75 7.29
N ASP A 198 -3.62 -10.81 7.84
CA ASP A 198 -3.96 -12.00 7.08
C ASP A 198 -5.41 -12.42 7.34
N GLY A 199 -6.20 -12.48 6.28
CA GLY A 199 -7.59 -12.95 6.33
C GLY A 199 -7.72 -14.48 6.44
N GLY A 200 -6.62 -15.23 6.33
CA GLY A 200 -6.62 -16.70 6.40
C GLY A 200 -7.26 -17.37 5.18
N ARG A 201 -7.53 -16.62 4.11
CA ARG A 201 -8.19 -17.12 2.90
C ARG A 201 -7.14 -17.67 1.94
N ALA A 202 -7.08 -18.99 1.79
CA ALA A 202 -6.31 -19.59 0.71
C ALA A 202 -6.90 -19.24 -0.67
N PRO A 203 -6.08 -19.07 -1.72
CA PRO A 203 -4.61 -19.13 -1.73
C PRO A 203 -3.92 -17.80 -1.35
N TRP A 204 -4.66 -16.77 -0.95
CA TRP A 204 -4.15 -15.42 -0.62
C TRP A 204 -3.62 -15.28 0.82
N GLY A 205 -3.13 -16.36 1.42
CA GLY A 205 -2.54 -16.28 2.75
C GLY A 205 -1.30 -15.37 2.73
N LEU A 206 -1.17 -14.50 3.74
CA LEU A 206 0.02 -13.69 3.88
C LEU A 206 1.24 -14.61 4.06
N SER A 207 2.29 -14.42 3.25
CA SER A 207 3.53 -15.19 3.32
C SER A 207 4.69 -14.47 2.62
N LYS A 208 5.95 -14.80 2.97
CA LYS A 208 7.16 -14.19 2.40
C LYS A 208 7.13 -12.66 2.50
N LEU A 209 6.91 -12.14 3.70
CA LEU A 209 6.91 -10.70 3.97
C LEU A 209 8.23 -10.32 4.63
N THR A 210 8.89 -9.29 4.11
CA THR A 210 10.08 -8.69 4.74
C THR A 210 9.78 -7.24 5.10
N VAL A 211 9.94 -6.87 6.37
CA VAL A 211 9.84 -5.49 6.87
C VAL A 211 11.15 -5.12 7.58
N THR A 212 12.00 -4.35 6.91
CA THR A 212 13.37 -4.11 7.40
C THR A 212 13.91 -2.70 7.16
N GLY A 213 14.79 -2.20 8.02
CA GLY A 213 15.46 -0.92 7.82
C GLY A 213 14.55 0.31 7.88
N ASN A 214 13.29 0.16 8.32
CA ASN A 214 12.35 1.28 8.38
C ASN A 214 12.62 2.13 9.62
N THR A 215 12.40 3.44 9.51
CA THR A 215 12.40 4.37 10.65
C THR A 215 10.98 4.72 11.02
N ILE A 216 10.58 4.37 12.24
CA ILE A 216 9.21 4.50 12.74
C ILE A 216 9.23 5.49 13.92
N THR A 217 8.65 6.67 13.71
CA THR A 217 8.61 7.75 14.70
C THR A 217 7.21 7.92 15.25
N ARG A 218 7.04 7.80 16.58
CA ARG A 218 5.72 7.83 17.25
C ARG A 218 4.70 6.85 16.62
N GLY A 219 5.21 5.77 16.04
CA GLY A 219 4.45 4.74 15.34
C GLY A 219 4.71 3.37 15.91
N PHE A 220 4.25 2.32 15.23
CA PHE A 220 4.51 0.93 15.61
C PHE A 220 4.34 -0.01 14.40
N ILE A 221 4.62 -1.29 14.60
CA ILE A 221 4.23 -2.37 13.68
C ILE A 221 3.05 -3.12 14.30
N GLN A 222 1.98 -3.35 13.55
CA GLN A 222 0.81 -4.11 13.99
C GLN A 222 0.67 -5.40 13.18
N ALA A 223 0.25 -6.47 13.83
CA ALA A 223 -0.12 -7.72 13.19
C ALA A 223 -1.43 -8.29 13.75
N ASP A 224 -2.36 -8.65 12.87
CA ASP A 224 -3.64 -9.28 13.21
C ASP A 224 -4.09 -10.35 12.20
N GLY A 225 -5.05 -11.18 12.61
CA GLY A 225 -5.62 -12.23 11.77
C GLY A 225 -4.78 -13.49 11.76
N ALA A 226 -4.85 -14.29 10.70
CA ALA A 226 -4.22 -15.62 10.67
C ALA A 226 -2.68 -15.59 10.80
N VAL A 227 -2.04 -14.48 10.43
CA VAL A 227 -0.57 -14.31 10.54
C VAL A 227 -0.11 -14.43 11.99
N VAL A 228 -0.90 -13.99 12.97
CA VAL A 228 -0.45 -13.95 14.38
C VAL A 228 -0.27 -15.34 14.99
N ASN A 229 -0.99 -16.34 14.48
CA ASN A 229 -1.02 -17.70 15.02
C ASN A 229 -0.05 -18.66 14.30
N ASP A 230 0.43 -18.29 13.12
CA ASP A 230 1.20 -19.18 12.24
C ASP A 230 2.29 -18.40 11.47
N TYR A 231 2.81 -17.32 12.07
CA TYR A 231 3.83 -16.48 11.41
C TYR A 231 5.11 -17.26 11.11
N GLN A 232 5.44 -18.29 11.90
CA GLN A 232 6.65 -19.08 11.72
C GLN A 232 6.64 -19.89 10.43
N SER A 233 5.47 -20.37 9.96
CA SER A 233 5.37 -21.08 8.69
C SER A 233 5.28 -20.14 7.48
N LYS A 234 5.07 -18.85 7.71
CA LYS A 234 4.76 -17.84 6.68
C LYS A 234 5.99 -17.13 6.13
N GLU A 235 7.20 -17.51 6.50
CA GLU A 235 8.44 -16.88 6.01
C GLU A 235 8.44 -15.35 6.23
N ILE A 236 8.01 -14.90 7.42
CA ILE A 236 7.92 -13.48 7.78
C ILE A 236 9.22 -13.04 8.45
N VAL A 237 9.83 -11.97 7.93
CA VAL A 237 11.07 -11.35 8.45
C VAL A 237 10.76 -9.92 8.89
N LEU A 238 10.81 -9.66 10.19
CA LEU A 238 10.68 -8.32 10.77
C LEU A 238 11.95 -8.03 11.57
N ASP A 239 12.83 -7.19 11.03
CA ASP A 239 14.14 -6.98 11.64
C ASP A 239 14.79 -5.65 11.25
N ASN A 240 15.79 -5.21 12.03
CA ASN A 240 16.59 -4.02 11.76
C ASN A 240 15.74 -2.76 11.54
N ASN A 241 14.60 -2.62 12.24
CA ASN A 241 13.81 -1.39 12.21
C ASN A 241 14.26 -0.46 13.35
N THR A 242 14.17 0.85 13.13
CA THR A 242 14.51 1.88 14.11
C THR A 242 13.25 2.54 14.63
N PHE A 243 12.99 2.45 15.93
CA PHE A 243 11.84 3.08 16.57
C PHE A 243 12.27 4.35 17.31
N ILE A 244 11.68 5.49 16.98
CA ILE A 244 12.00 6.79 17.57
C ILE A 244 10.79 7.28 18.36
N THR A 245 10.95 7.58 19.65
CA THR A 245 9.87 8.13 20.49
C THR A 245 8.55 7.33 20.44
N SER A 246 8.63 6.02 20.23
CA SER A 246 7.46 5.15 20.01
C SER A 246 7.03 4.49 21.33
N PRO A 247 5.84 4.82 21.89
CA PRO A 247 5.40 4.29 23.18
C PRO A 247 5.02 2.80 23.14
N ILE A 248 4.79 2.29 21.94
CA ILE A 248 4.56 0.89 21.59
C ILE A 248 5.46 0.63 20.38
N LEU A 249 6.16 -0.51 20.35
CA LEU A 249 6.96 -0.92 19.19
C LEU A 249 6.15 -1.84 18.30
N TYR A 250 5.44 -2.79 18.93
CA TYR A 250 4.62 -3.78 18.27
C TYR A 250 3.25 -3.93 18.93
N LYS A 251 2.23 -4.15 18.10
CA LYS A 251 0.96 -4.73 18.52
C LYS A 251 0.77 -6.07 17.81
N TRP A 252 0.72 -7.17 18.55
CA TRP A 252 0.56 -8.50 17.98
C TRP A 252 -0.65 -9.18 18.61
N SER A 253 -1.70 -9.42 17.82
CA SER A 253 -2.95 -10.03 18.31
C SER A 253 -3.54 -9.31 19.54
N GLY A 254 -3.52 -7.98 19.53
CA GLY A 254 -3.97 -7.15 20.66
C GLY A 254 -2.98 -6.98 21.81
N THR A 255 -1.89 -7.76 21.87
CA THR A 255 -0.81 -7.57 22.86
C THR A 255 0.12 -6.44 22.43
N SER A 256 0.38 -5.48 23.33
CA SER A 256 1.32 -4.38 23.07
C SER A 256 2.71 -4.68 23.65
N TYR A 257 3.73 -4.62 22.81
CA TYR A 257 5.13 -4.75 23.19
C TYR A 257 5.79 -3.38 23.17
N ARG A 258 6.42 -3.00 24.28
CA ARG A 258 6.98 -1.65 24.49
C ARG A 258 8.51 -1.62 24.48
N THR A 259 9.16 -2.78 24.41
CA THR A 259 10.63 -2.91 24.41
C THR A 259 11.06 -3.95 23.38
N LEU A 260 12.27 -3.81 22.83
CA LEU A 260 12.81 -4.78 21.90
C LEU A 260 13.02 -6.15 22.56
N ASP A 261 13.44 -6.19 23.82
CA ASP A 261 13.62 -7.47 24.54
C ASP A 261 12.32 -8.27 24.62
N ALA A 262 11.17 -7.60 24.81
CA ALA A 262 9.87 -8.25 24.80
C ALA A 262 9.51 -8.77 23.40
N VAL A 263 9.76 -7.98 22.35
CA VAL A 263 9.55 -8.39 20.95
C VAL A 263 10.42 -9.60 20.60
N ARG A 264 11.72 -9.56 20.89
CA ARG A 264 12.68 -10.63 20.64
C ARG A 264 12.32 -11.91 21.37
N THR A 265 11.98 -11.81 22.66
CA THR A 265 11.68 -12.98 23.48
C THR A 265 10.36 -13.65 23.07
N ALA A 266 9.32 -12.85 22.80
CA ALA A 266 7.98 -13.39 22.52
C ALA A 266 7.77 -13.77 21.05
N LEU A 267 8.35 -13.00 20.12
CA LEU A 267 8.08 -13.11 18.69
C LEU A 267 9.30 -13.57 17.88
N GLY A 268 10.51 -13.49 18.43
CA GLY A 268 11.75 -13.80 17.72
C GLY A 268 12.15 -12.75 16.66
N TYR A 269 11.56 -11.55 16.72
CA TYR A 269 11.77 -10.46 15.76
C TYR A 269 12.62 -9.33 16.32
N GLU A 270 13.06 -8.43 15.43
CA GLU A 270 13.89 -7.26 15.75
C GLU A 270 15.20 -7.62 16.47
N LEU A 271 15.89 -8.65 16.01
CA LEU A 271 17.20 -9.05 16.54
C LEU A 271 18.19 -7.89 16.43
N GLU A 272 18.20 -7.22 15.28
CA GLU A 272 19.04 -6.06 14.98
C GLU A 272 18.28 -4.73 15.07
N GLY A 273 17.04 -4.75 15.57
CA GLY A 273 16.24 -3.54 15.76
C GLY A 273 16.83 -2.58 16.80
N THR A 274 16.51 -1.29 16.68
CA THR A 274 16.99 -0.24 17.59
C THR A 274 15.87 0.67 18.09
N VAL A 275 16.01 1.19 19.31
CA VAL A 275 15.13 2.23 19.87
C VAL A 275 15.97 3.48 20.13
N LYS A 276 15.48 4.64 19.74
CA LYS A 276 16.12 5.96 19.92
C LYS A 276 15.19 6.96 20.58
#